data_AF-T1EHB0-F1
#
_entry.id   AF-T1EHB0-F1
#
_cell.length_a   1.000
_cell.length_b   1.000
_cell.length_c   1.000
_cell.angle_alpha   90.00
_cell.angle_beta   90.00
_cell.angle_gamma   90.00
#
_symmetry.space_group_name_H-M   'P 1'
#
loop_
_entity.id
_entity.type
_entity.pdbx_description
1 polymer ?
#
loop_
_entity_poly.entity_id
_entity_poly.type
_entity_poly.pdbx_seq_one_letter_code
_entity_poly.pdbx_strand_id
1 'polypeptide(L)' 'EQYKFNVLYHSRDFPPGYPIIESIVQAIKNSKRIIFVVTKKFCESFWCREEINIAFNHVKKRRRLLVTFLNGV' A
#
# COMPACT_ATOMS: atom_id res chain seq x y z
N GLU A 1 6.46 9.48 24.92
CA GLU A 1 5.78 10.40 23.98
C GLU A 1 5.10 9.59 22.89
N GLN A 2 3.78 9.74 22.71
CA GLN A 2 3.00 8.95 21.75
C GLN A 2 3.08 9.61 20.37
N TYR A 3 3.72 8.95 19.41
CA TYR A 3 3.83 9.48 18.05
C TYR A 3 2.44 9.65 17.41
N LYS A 4 2.07 10.89 17.08
CA LYS A 4 0.78 11.22 16.46
C LYS A 4 0.88 11.14 14.93
N PHE A 5 0.67 9.95 14.38
CA PHE A 5 0.62 9.73 12.92
C PHE A 5 -0.83 9.74 12.41
N ASN A 6 -1.06 10.37 11.26
CA ASN A 6 -2.29 10.20 10.49
C ASN A 6 -2.07 9.07 9.48
N VAL A 7 -2.85 7.99 9.59
CA VAL A 7 -2.62 6.73 8.86
C VAL A 7 -3.85 6.39 8.02
N LEU A 8 -3.63 6.14 6.74
CA LEU A 8 -4.62 5.61 5.81
C LEU A 8 -4.48 4.08 5.71
N TYR A 9 -5.57 3.35 5.95
CA TYR A 9 -5.64 1.89 5.86
C TYR A 9 -6.62 1.46 4.78
N HIS A 10 -6.14 0.71 3.78
CA HIS A 10 -6.88 0.45 2.53
C HIS A 10 -8.27 -0.18 2.74
N SER A 11 -8.43 -1.12 3.67
CA SER A 11 -9.73 -1.78 3.89
C SER A 11 -10.72 -0.97 4.73
N ARG A 12 -10.28 0.12 5.37
CA ARG A 12 -11.12 1.01 6.16
C ARG A 12 -11.45 2.31 5.43
N ASP A 13 -10.45 2.90 4.78
CA ASP A 13 -10.50 4.28 4.33
C ASP A 13 -10.67 4.43 2.81
N PHE A 14 -10.59 3.34 2.04
CA PHE A 14 -10.86 3.42 0.61
C PHE A 14 -12.37 3.62 0.37
N PRO A 15 -12.74 4.59 -0.49
CA PRO A 15 -14.14 4.84 -0.80
C PRO A 15 -14.75 3.64 -1.54
N PRO A 16 -15.92 3.14 -1.08
CA PRO A 16 -16.60 2.04 -1.77
C PRO A 16 -17.07 2.50 -3.17
N GLY A 17 -17.06 1.58 -4.13
CA GLY A 17 -17.45 1.85 -5.51
C GLY A 17 -16.40 2.59 -6.35
N TYR A 18 -15.25 2.94 -5.77
CA TYR A 18 -14.12 3.53 -6.50
C TYR A 18 -13.11 2.45 -6.93
N PRO A 19 -12.45 2.58 -8.10
CA PRO A 19 -11.41 1.64 -8.49
C PRO A 19 -10.27 1.59 -7.47
N ILE A 20 -9.87 0.38 -7.10
CA ILE A 20 -8.83 0.17 -6.07
C ILE A 20 -7.48 0.75 -6.50
N ILE A 21 -7.15 0.65 -7.79
CA ILE A 21 -5.92 1.23 -8.36
C ILE A 21 -5.90 2.75 -8.21
N GLU A 22 -7.03 3.43 -8.48
CA GLU A 22 -7.11 4.88 -8.34
C GLU A 22 -6.97 5.30 -6.87
N SER A 23 -7.61 4.56 -5.97
CA SER A 23 -7.51 4.77 -4.53
C SER A 23 -6.07 4.61 -4.03
N ILE A 24 -5.35 3.59 -4.51
CA ILE A 24 -3.93 3.37 -4.22
C ILE A 24 -3.08 4.54 -4.73
N VAL A 25 -3.30 4.99 -5.97
CA VAL A 25 -2.54 6.11 -6.55
C VAL A 25 -2.76 7.40 -5.76
N GLN A 26 -4.00 7.70 -5.35
CA GLN A 26 -4.30 8.86 -4.52
C GLN A 26 -3.67 8.76 -3.13
N ALA A 27 -3.77 7.59 -2.47
CA ALA A 27 -3.12 7.34 -1.20
C ALA A 27 -1.60 7.53 -1.29
N ILE A 28 -0.96 7.07 -2.37
CA ILE A 28 0.48 7.25 -2.61
C ILE A 28 0.85 8.73 -2.76
N LYS A 29 0.06 9.49 -3.53
CA LYS A 29 0.30 10.92 -3.74
C LYS A 29 0.22 11.71 -2.42
N ASN A 30 -0.72 11.36 -1.55
CA ASN A 30 -1.03 12.10 -0.32
C ASN A 30 -0.26 11.62 0.93
N SER A 31 0.48 10.50 0.86
CA SER A 31 1.15 9.90 2.04
C SER A 31 2.65 10.20 2.10
N LYS A 32 3.15 10.72 3.23
CA LYS A 32 4.59 11.02 3.48
C LYS A 32 5.49 9.78 3.45
N ARG A 33 4.97 8.65 3.91
CA ARG A 33 5.60 7.33 3.92
C ARG A 33 4.52 6.30 3.64
N ILE A 34 4.91 5.19 3.03
CA ILE A 34 3.99 4.14 2.60
C ILE A 34 4.56 2.83 3.07
N ILE A 35 3.72 2.02 3.71
CA ILE A 35 4.07 0.70 4.22
C ILE A 35 3.29 -0.32 3.40
N PHE A 36 3.99 -1.16 2.64
CA PHE A 36 3.40 -2.37 2.08
C PHE A 36 3.65 -3.53 3.01
N VAL A 37 2.57 -4.18 3.43
CA VAL A 37 2.62 -5.43 4.20
C VAL A 37 2.33 -6.56 3.24
N VAL A 38 3.35 -7.35 2.91
CA VAL A 38 3.28 -8.41 1.91
C VAL A 38 3.39 -9.76 2.61
N THR A 39 2.44 -10.66 2.35
CA THR A 39 2.51 -12.06 2.79
C THR A 39 2.72 -12.98 1.58
N LYS A 40 3.12 -14.24 1.81
CA LYS A 40 3.25 -15.22 0.73
C LYS A 40 1.94 -15.40 -0.06
N LYS A 41 0.81 -15.54 0.65
CA LYS A 41 -0.53 -15.64 0.03
C LYS A 41 -0.90 -14.37 -0.75
N PHE A 42 -0.47 -13.20 -0.28
CA PHE A 42 -0.64 -11.94 -1.03
C PHE A 42 0.06 -12.01 -2.38
N CYS A 43 1.31 -12.51 -2.45
CA CYS A 43 2.03 -12.66 -3.71
C CYS A 43 1.43 -13.70 -4.66
N GLU A 44 0.64 -14.66 -4.16
CA GLU A 44 0.03 -15.73 -4.96
C GLU A 44 -1.24 -15.25 -5.70
N SER A 45 -1.93 -14.22 -5.19
CA SER A 45 -3.06 -13.58 -5.86
C SER A 45 -2.62 -12.76 -7.09
N PHE A 46 -3.21 -13.05 -8.26
CA PHE A 46 -2.94 -12.33 -9.51
C PHE A 46 -3.21 -10.82 -9.38
N TRP A 47 -4.34 -10.47 -8.78
CA TRP A 47 -4.75 -9.08 -8.57
C TRP A 47 -3.81 -8.33 -7.62
N CYS A 48 -3.31 -9.01 -6.58
CA CYS A 48 -2.32 -8.43 -5.66
C CYS A 48 -0.98 -8.11 -6.31
N ARG A 49 -0.52 -8.95 -7.26
CA ARG A 49 0.75 -8.72 -7.95
C ARG A 49 0.69 -7.46 -8.81
N GLU A 50 -0.42 -7.28 -9.54
CA GLU A 50 -0.61 -6.09 -10.37
C GLU A 50 -0.75 -4.81 -9.55
N GLU A 51 -1.54 -4.83 -8.48
CA GLU A 51 -1.72 -3.70 -7.57
C GLU A 51 -0.39 -3.26 -6.93
N ILE A 52 0.41 -4.22 -6.44
CA ILE A 52 1.75 -3.94 -5.91
C ILE A 52 2.65 -3.38 -7.01
N ASN A 53 2.64 -3.95 -8.21
CA ASN A 53 3.55 -3.52 -9.27
C ASN A 53 3.29 -2.05 -9.66
N ILE A 54 2.01 -1.68 -9.82
CA ILE A 54 1.59 -0.31 -10.10
C ILE A 54 2.00 0.64 -8.98
N ALA A 55 1.74 0.23 -7.73
CA ALA A 55 2.10 1.02 -6.57
C ALA A 55 3.62 1.19 -6.46
N PHE A 56 4.38 0.10 -6.54
CA PHE A 56 5.83 0.07 -6.42
C PHE A 56 6.49 0.96 -7.48
N ASN A 57 6.00 0.92 -8.72
CA ASN A 57 6.48 1.80 -9.79
C ASN A 57 6.22 3.29 -9.49
N HIS A 58 5.11 3.62 -8.85
CA HIS A 58 4.82 4.99 -8.40
C HIS A 58 5.65 5.42 -7.18
N VAL A 59 5.88 4.53 -6.20
CA VAL A 59 6.61 4.90 -4.96
C VAL A 59 8.13 4.85 -5.12
N LYS A 60 8.69 3.94 -5.94
CA LYS A 60 10.14 3.75 -6.12
C LYS A 60 10.86 5.04 -6.55
N LYS A 61 10.20 5.88 -7.34
CA LYS A 61 10.73 7.18 -7.79
C LYS A 61 10.90 8.21 -6.66
N ARG A 62 10.27 8.01 -5.50
CA ARG A 62 10.19 9.02 -4.44
C ARG A 62 10.88 8.63 -3.12
N ARG A 63 11.52 7.45 -3.01
CA ARG A 63 12.18 6.94 -1.78
C ARG A 63 11.30 7.01 -0.51
N ARG A 64 9.97 6.88 -0.67
CA ARG A 64 8.97 6.97 0.43
C ARG A 64 8.43 5.60 0.85
N LEU A 65 9.01 4.53 0.34
CA LEU A 65 8.49 3.17 0.48
C LEU A 65 9.24 2.38 1.54
N LEU A 66 8.47 1.78 2.45
CA LEU A 66 8.92 0.72 3.34
C LEU A 66 8.10 -0.53 3.01
N VAL A 67 8.77 -1.60 2.61
CA VAL A 67 8.12 -2.89 2.34
C VAL A 67 8.48 -3.84 3.47
N THR A 68 7.46 -4.38 4.13
CA THR A 68 7.60 -5.41 5.16
C THR A 68 7.06 -6.72 4.62
N PHE A 69 7.83 -7.78 4.77
CA PHE A 69 7.40 -9.13 4.46
C PHE A 69 6.98 -9.81 5.77
N LEU A 70 5.69 -10.12 5.90
CA LEU A 70 5.20 -11.02 6.92
C LEU A 70 5.41 -12.45 6.40
N ASN A 71 6.63 -12.96 6.62
CA ASN A 71 6.88 -14.40 6.56
C ASN A 71 6.25 -15.01 7.82
N GLY A 72 5.45 -16.07 7.63
CA GLY A 72 4.60 -16.65 8.65
C GLY A 72 5.33 -16.95 9.96
N VAL A 73 4.66 -16.59 11.06
CA VAL A 73 4.63 -17.46 12.25
C VAL A 73 3.95 -18.77 11.86
#